data_AF-X0WF17-F1
#
_entry.id   AF-X0WF17-F1
#
_cell.length_a   1.000
_cell.length_b   1.000
_cell.length_c   1.000
_cell.angle_alpha   90.00
_cell.angle_beta   90.00
_cell.angle_gamma   90.00
#
_symmetry.space_group_name_H-M   'P 1'
#
loop_
_entity.id
_entity.type
_entity.pdbx_description
1 polymer ?
#
loop_
_entity_poly.entity_id
_entity_poly.type
_entity_poly.pdbx_seq_one_letter_code
_entity_poly.pdbx_strand_id
1 'polypeptide(L)' 'DRQQTGRWLNNRAENSHLPLRRRERAMLRFRRMRSLQKFAAVHSSVPNHFNQERHLYSRDNFKRNRAAALAEWRRLGVA' A
#
# COMPACT_ATOMS: atom_id res chain seq x y z
N ASP A 1 -15.65 -23.90 -20.37
CA ASP A 1 -14.52 -24.46 -19.60
C ASP A 1 -13.58 -23.41 -19.05
N ARG A 2 -13.61 -23.18 -17.73
CA ARG A 2 -12.57 -22.40 -17.05
C ARG A 2 -11.31 -23.26 -17.00
N GLN A 3 -10.19 -22.78 -17.55
CA GLN A 3 -8.89 -23.43 -17.38
C GLN A 3 -8.62 -23.68 -15.89
N GLN A 4 -8.65 -24.94 -15.47
CA GLN A 4 -8.26 -25.35 -14.12
C GLN A 4 -6.73 -25.31 -14.03
N THR A 5 -6.21 -24.14 -13.70
CA THR A 5 -4.79 -23.97 -13.38
C THR A 5 -4.58 -24.31 -11.91
N GLY A 6 -4.53 -25.61 -11.58
CA GLY A 6 -4.35 -26.11 -10.20
C GLY A 6 -3.10 -25.54 -9.47
N ARG A 7 -2.11 -25.03 -10.22
CA ARG A 7 -0.89 -24.39 -9.71
C ARG A 7 -1.08 -22.94 -9.24
N TRP A 8 -2.21 -22.29 -9.57
CA TRP A 8 -2.42 -20.85 -9.40
C TRP A 8 -3.61 -20.51 -8.50
N LEU A 9 -4.24 -21.50 -7.87
CA LEU A 9 -5.38 -21.33 -6.96
C LEU A 9 -5.09 -20.37 -5.79
N ASN A 10 -3.80 -20.16 -5.46
CA ASN A 10 -3.36 -19.29 -4.38
C ASN A 10 -2.11 -18.48 -4.78
N ASN A 11 -2.19 -17.70 -5.85
CA ASN A 11 -1.10 -16.81 -6.28
C ASN A 11 -0.91 -15.60 -5.33
N ARG A 12 -0.59 -15.86 -4.05
CA ARG A 12 -0.40 -14.86 -3.00
C ARG A 12 0.71 -13.86 -3.33
N ALA A 13 1.81 -14.35 -3.90
CA ALA A 13 2.92 -13.50 -4.31
C ALA A 13 2.43 -12.46 -5.34
N GLU A 14 1.79 -12.90 -6.42
CA GLU A 14 1.26 -11.97 -7.43
C GLU A 14 0.13 -11.10 -6.90
N ASN A 15 -0.73 -11.63 -6.04
CA ASN A 15 -1.84 -10.87 -5.46
C ASN A 15 -1.35 -9.76 -4.52
N SER A 16 -0.23 -9.97 -3.81
CA SER A 16 0.38 -8.94 -2.95
C SER A 16 0.84 -7.72 -3.74
N HIS A 17 1.19 -7.89 -5.02
CA HIS A 17 1.61 -6.81 -5.93
C HIS A 17 0.45 -6.11 -6.63
N LEU A 18 -0.80 -6.60 -6.52
CA LEU A 18 -1.95 -5.98 -7.17
C LEU A 18 -2.17 -4.50 -6.78
N PRO A 19 -2.09 -4.09 -5.50
CA PRO A 19 -2.23 -2.69 -5.12
C PRO A 19 -1.17 -1.79 -5.76
N LEU A 20 0.08 -2.26 -5.77
CA LEU A 20 1.21 -1.57 -6.41
C LEU A 20 0.96 -1.38 -7.91
N ARG A 21 0.59 -2.46 -8.63
CA ARG A 21 0.30 -2.41 -10.07
C ARG A 21 -0.87 -1.50 -10.42
N ARG A 22 -1.95 -1.52 -9.61
CA ARG A 22 -3.09 -0.61 -9.80
C ARG A 22 -2.66 0.85 -9.68
N ARG A 23 -1.83 1.16 -8.67
CA ARG A 23 -1.30 2.51 -8.45
C ARG A 23 -0.37 2.93 -9.57
N GLU A 24 0.54 2.07 -10.00
CA GLU A 24 1.45 2.32 -11.12
C GLU A 24 0.69 2.65 -12.41
N ARG A 25 -0.36 1.88 -12.74
CA ARG A 25 -1.20 2.15 -13.91
C ARG A 25 -1.92 3.48 -13.80
N ALA A 26 -2.48 3.82 -12.63
CA ALA A 26 -3.11 5.12 -12.40
C ALA A 26 -2.12 6.30 -12.50
N MET A 27 -0.84 6.05 -12.19
CA MET A 27 0.25 7.02 -12.32
C MET A 27 0.86 7.08 -13.73
N LEU A 28 0.20 6.49 -14.75
CA LEU A 28 0.68 6.42 -16.14
C LEU A 28 2.05 5.72 -16.30
N ARG A 29 2.37 4.80 -15.38
CA ARG A 29 3.64 4.06 -15.29
C ARG A 29 4.85 4.95 -14.97
N PHE A 30 5.90 4.35 -14.43
CA PHE A 30 7.14 5.07 -14.14
C PHE A 30 7.97 5.23 -15.41
N ARG A 31 8.45 6.45 -15.68
CA ARG A 31 9.36 6.74 -16.80
C ARG A 31 10.77 6.17 -16.62
N ARG A 32 11.20 5.91 -15.37
CA ARG A 32 12.54 5.38 -15.04
C ARG A 32 12.45 4.27 -14.00
N MET A 33 13.21 3.20 -14.20
CA MET A 33 13.27 2.04 -13.30
C MET A 33 13.69 2.42 -11.86
N ARG A 34 14.66 3.33 -11.73
CA ARG A 34 15.11 3.83 -10.42
C ARG A 34 13.98 4.47 -9.61
N SER A 35 13.06 5.18 -10.27
CA SER A 35 11.92 5.80 -9.60
C SER A 35 10.91 4.74 -9.12
N LEU A 36 10.66 3.71 -9.94
CA LEU A 36 9.85 2.56 -9.55
C LEU A 36 10.44 1.86 -8.31
N GLN A 37 11.75 1.61 -8.29
CA GLN A 37 12.42 0.95 -7.16
C GLN A 37 12.26 1.75 -5.86
N LYS A 38 12.53 3.06 -5.91
CA LYS A 38 12.34 3.95 -4.74
C LYS A 38 10.88 3.94 -4.27
N PHE A 39 9.94 4.00 -5.21
CA PHE A 39 8.52 3.98 -4.89
C PHE A 39 8.09 2.65 -4.26
N ALA A 40 8.47 1.52 -4.86
CA ALA A 40 8.13 0.18 -4.38
C ALA A 40 8.67 -0.09 -2.98
N ALA A 41 9.86 0.42 -2.65
CA ALA A 41 10.47 0.27 -1.33
C ALA A 41 9.67 0.92 -0.19
N VAL A 42 8.94 2.01 -0.47
CA VAL A 42 8.19 2.77 0.55
C VAL A 42 6.67 2.64 0.40
N HIS A 43 6.17 2.06 -0.70
CA HIS A 43 4.75 2.11 -1.02
C HIS A 43 3.87 1.41 0.02
N SER A 44 4.33 0.32 0.64
CA SER A 44 3.55 -0.42 1.64
C SER A 44 3.60 0.22 3.03
N SER A 45 4.70 0.89 3.40
CA SER A 45 4.84 1.48 4.74
C SER A 45 3.85 2.62 4.98
N VAL A 46 3.60 3.46 3.97
CA VAL A 46 2.66 4.58 4.05
C VAL A 46 1.22 4.13 4.37
N PRO A 47 0.53 3.33 3.54
CA PRO A 47 -0.83 2.89 3.84
C PRO A 47 -0.90 2.02 5.10
N ASN A 48 0.14 1.26 5.44
CA ASN A 48 0.16 0.48 6.67
C ASN A 48 0.16 1.38 7.92
N HIS A 49 0.97 2.44 7.92
CA HIS A 49 1.00 3.41 9.03
C HIS A 49 -0.35 4.10 9.23
N PHE A 50 -1.03 4.52 8.15
CA PHE A 50 -2.33 5.17 8.24
C PHE A 50 -3.51 4.22 8.53
N ASN A 51 -3.35 2.91 8.29
CA ASN A 51 -4.40 1.90 8.46
C ASN A 51 -4.04 0.85 9.53
N GLN A 52 -3.06 1.15 10.38
CA GLN A 52 -2.59 0.22 11.40
C GLN A 52 -3.77 -0.29 12.22
N GLU A 53 -3.91 -1.63 12.26
CA GLU A 53 -4.89 -2.32 13.10
C GLU A 53 -6.34 -1.80 12.94
N ARG A 54 -6.70 -1.35 11.73
CA ARG A 54 -8.03 -0.76 11.42
C ARG A 54 -9.21 -1.61 11.90
N HIS A 55 -9.04 -2.93 11.93
CA HIS A 55 -10.07 -3.90 12.31
C HIS A 55 -10.12 -4.18 13.82
N LEU A 56 -9.10 -3.78 14.59
CA LEU A 56 -9.04 -3.97 16.05
C LEU A 56 -9.59 -2.77 16.81
N TYR A 57 -9.55 -1.58 16.22
CA TYR A 57 -9.99 -0.35 16.86
C TYR A 57 -11.42 0.06 16.51
N SER A 58 -12.11 0.62 17.51
CA SER A 58 -13.35 1.38 17.28
C SER A 58 -13.10 2.54 16.31
N ARG A 59 -14.17 3.02 15.65
CA ARG A 59 -14.06 4.10 14.67
C ARG A 59 -13.38 5.36 15.23
N ASP A 60 -13.65 5.70 16.49
CA ASP A 60 -13.11 6.90 17.12
C ASP A 60 -11.63 6.74 17.48
N ASN A 61 -11.24 5.57 17.97
CA ASN A 61 -9.82 5.24 18.21
C ASN A 61 -9.04 5.27 16.90
N PHE A 62 -9.59 4.66 15.84
CA PHE A 62 -8.97 4.69 14.52
C PHE A 62 -8.78 6.13 13.99
N LYS A 63 -9.77 7.00 14.15
CA LYS A 63 -9.66 8.41 13.74
C LYS A 63 -8.56 9.14 14.52
N ARG A 64 -8.45 8.91 15.83
CA ARG A 64 -7.38 9.49 16.66
C ARG A 64 -6.00 9.03 16.20
N ASN A 65 -5.82 7.74 16.00
CA ASN A 65 -4.55 7.18 15.51
C ASN A 65 -4.19 7.73 14.13
N ARG A 66 -5.16 7.84 13.22
CA ARG A 66 -4.95 8.41 11.89
C ARG A 66 -4.59 9.90 11.93
N ALA A 67 -5.14 10.67 12.87
CA ALA A 67 -4.77 12.07 13.07
C ALA A 67 -3.33 12.20 13.62
N ALA A 68 -2.93 11.34 14.56
CA ALA A 68 -1.57 11.29 15.07
C ALA A 68 -0.56 10.92 13.96
N ALA A 69 -0.86 9.89 13.17
CA ALA A 69 -0.07 9.49 12.00
C ALA A 69 0.10 10.65 10.99
N LEU A 70 -0.97 11.42 10.74
CA LEU A 70 -0.89 12.59 9.86
C LEU A 70 -0.01 13.70 10.45
N ALA A 71 -0.07 13.94 11.75
CA ALA A 71 0.78 14.93 12.42
C ALA A 71 2.26 14.53 12.37
N GLU A 72 2.57 13.25 12.58
CA GLU A 72 3.92 12.70 12.39
C GLU A 72 4.40 12.86 10.95
N TRP A 73 3.58 12.44 9.98
CA TRP A 73 3.90 12.56 8.56
C TRP A 73 4.22 14.01 8.15
N ARG A 74 3.43 14.97 8.63
CA ARG A 74 3.67 16.40 8.36
C ARG A 74 4.99 16.88 8.94
N ARG A 75 5.38 16.43 10.14
CA ARG A 75 6.68 16.78 10.74
C ARG A 75 7.86 16.30 9.90
N LEU A 76 7.76 15.11 9.30
CA LEU A 76 8.80 14.58 8.42
C LEU A 76 8.93 15.36 7.11
N GLY A 77 7.85 15.94 6.60
CA GLY A 77 7.83 16.71 5.34
C GLY A 77 8.19 18.19 5.48
N VAL A 78 8.43 18.69 6.69
CA VAL A 78 8.87 20.08 6.96
C VAL A 78 10.40 20.17 7.12
N ALA A 79 11.11 19.04 7.05
CA ALA A 79 12.58 18.98 6.94
C ALA A 79 13.02 19.13 5.48
#